data_AF-A0A3P6THD3-F1
#
_entry.id   AF-A0A3P6THD3-F1
#
_cell.length_a   1.000
_cell.length_b   1.000
_cell.length_c   1.000
_cell.angle_alpha   90.00
_cell.angle_beta   90.00
_cell.angle_gamma   90.00
#
_symmetry.space_group_name_H-M   'P 1'
#
loop_
_entity.id
_entity.type
_entity.pdbx_description
1 polymer ?
#
loop_
_entity_poly.entity_id
_entity_poly.type
_entity_poly.pdbx_seq_one_letter_code
_entity_poly.pdbx_strand_id
1 'polypeptide(L)'
;MLPSLTSGDEPVKHGYLKDDEFLDLASKKIDMDSIRARGFLKYRYNYEPPDDLESQVKEAVNEVLVSVSDDIRSIDLTKNRRLKFQLLDLLGTRLRHVVPNSELHQMKTVGDLIDFYGRPFQNLTKYAQMARDNKQTLPKNLHIMEHPFRFHPEDTESYHG
;
A
#
# COMPACT_ATOMS: atom_id res chain seq x y z
N MET A 1 54.74 -51.00 -3.12
CA MET A 1 53.39 -51.45 -3.51
C MET A 1 52.39 -50.58 -2.76
N LEU A 2 51.66 -49.71 -3.46
CA LEU A 2 50.60 -48.88 -2.87
C LEU A 2 49.25 -49.54 -3.19
N PRO A 3 48.32 -49.68 -2.23
CA PRO A 3 47.00 -50.24 -2.50
C PRO A 3 46.11 -49.19 -3.18
N SER A 4 45.34 -49.65 -4.15
CA SER A 4 44.39 -48.89 -4.98
C SER A 4 43.16 -48.45 -4.20
N LEU A 5 42.75 -47.19 -4.36
CA LEU A 5 41.47 -46.65 -3.86
C LEU A 5 40.32 -47.17 -4.72
N THR A 6 39.43 -47.95 -4.10
CA THR A 6 38.15 -48.37 -4.69
C THR A 6 37.16 -47.20 -4.69
N SER A 7 36.66 -46.87 -5.87
CA SER A 7 35.52 -45.98 -6.10
C SER A 7 34.26 -46.57 -5.49
N GLY A 8 33.57 -45.81 -4.64
CA GLY A 8 32.22 -46.17 -4.17
C GLY A 8 31.85 -45.63 -2.80
N ASP A 9 31.84 -44.31 -2.60
CA ASP A 9 31.08 -43.69 -1.51
C ASP A 9 30.07 -42.72 -2.15
N GLU A 10 28.78 -43.03 -2.02
CA GLU A 10 27.70 -42.10 -2.38
C GLU A 10 27.72 -40.88 -1.45
N PRO A 11 27.47 -39.66 -1.96
CA PRO A 11 27.44 -38.49 -1.11
C PRO A 11 26.27 -38.60 -0.13
N VAL A 12 26.61 -38.65 1.16
CA VAL A 12 25.67 -38.54 2.29
C VAL A 12 24.75 -37.36 2.03
N LYS A 13 23.45 -37.64 1.86
CA LYS A 13 22.40 -36.63 1.80
C LYS A 13 22.34 -35.93 3.16
N HIS A 14 23.13 -34.87 3.32
CA HIS A 14 22.90 -33.91 4.38
C HIS A 14 21.53 -33.29 4.11
N GLY A 15 20.57 -33.67 4.95
CA GLY A 15 19.27 -33.03 5.05
C GLY A 15 19.50 -31.57 5.41
N TYR A 16 19.58 -30.73 4.38
CA TYR A 16 19.49 -29.30 4.54
C TYR A 16 18.04 -29.00 4.94
N LEU A 17 17.82 -28.87 6.25
CA LEU A 17 16.77 -28.01 6.79
C LEU A 17 17.10 -26.59 6.32
N LYS A 18 16.63 -26.24 5.13
CA LYS A 18 16.74 -24.92 4.53
C LYS A 18 15.35 -24.32 4.43
N ASP A 19 15.11 -23.38 5.33
CA ASP A 19 14.55 -22.09 4.95
C ASP A 19 13.07 -22.05 4.55
N ASP A 20 12.21 -22.74 5.30
CA ASP A 20 10.74 -22.60 5.18
C ASP A 20 10.29 -21.13 5.43
N GLU A 21 10.99 -20.38 6.30
CA GLU A 21 10.72 -18.94 6.52
C GLU A 21 11.09 -18.06 5.30
N PHE A 22 12.12 -18.42 4.54
CA PHE A 22 12.58 -17.63 3.39
C PHE A 22 11.70 -17.89 2.16
N LEU A 23 11.20 -19.12 2.02
CA LEU A 23 10.18 -19.48 1.05
C LEU A 23 8.84 -18.78 1.33
N ASP A 24 8.46 -18.59 2.60
CA ASP A 24 7.24 -17.87 2.96
C ASP A 24 7.33 -16.34 2.71
N LEU A 25 8.55 -15.78 2.78
CA LEU A 25 8.78 -14.40 2.34
C LEU A 25 8.71 -14.25 0.82
N ALA A 26 9.15 -15.27 0.07
CA ALA A 26 9.04 -15.32 -1.39
C ALA A 26 7.63 -15.67 -1.90
N SER A 27 6.83 -16.38 -1.09
CA SER A 27 5.44 -16.73 -1.39
C SER A 27 4.49 -15.52 -1.32
N LYS A 28 4.87 -14.49 -0.52
CA LYS A 28 4.25 -13.17 -0.57
C LYS A 28 4.53 -12.55 -1.92
N LYS A 29 3.60 -12.73 -2.86
CA LYS A 29 3.55 -11.99 -4.13
C LYS A 29 3.85 -10.53 -3.84
N ILE A 30 5.02 -10.08 -4.32
CA ILE A 30 5.42 -8.68 -4.23
C ILE A 30 4.32 -7.87 -4.92
N ASP A 31 3.67 -6.97 -4.18
CA ASP A 31 2.73 -6.04 -4.76
C ASP A 31 3.48 -5.04 -5.64
N MET A 32 3.49 -5.33 -6.94
CA MET A 32 4.16 -4.52 -7.95
C MET A 32 3.63 -3.09 -7.98
N ASP A 33 2.36 -2.87 -7.62
CA ASP A 33 1.77 -1.54 -7.58
C ASP A 33 2.27 -0.75 -6.35
N SER A 34 2.44 -1.42 -5.21
CA SER A 34 3.14 -0.83 -4.04
C SER A 34 4.59 -0.45 -4.32
N ILE A 35 5.30 -1.20 -5.17
CA ILE A 35 6.65 -0.83 -5.63
C ILE A 35 6.59 0.40 -6.52
N ARG A 36 5.71 0.42 -7.52
CA ARG A 36 5.54 1.55 -8.44
C ARG A 36 5.11 2.83 -7.74
N ALA A 37 4.23 2.71 -6.74
CA ALA A 37 3.71 3.83 -5.97
C ALA A 37 4.80 4.54 -5.16
N ARG A 38 5.82 3.82 -4.67
CA ARG A 38 6.85 4.31 -3.72
C ARG A 38 7.53 5.62 -4.12
N GLY A 39 7.69 5.89 -5.43
CA GLY A 39 8.42 7.06 -5.93
C GLY A 39 7.54 8.22 -6.43
N PHE A 40 6.24 8.00 -6.60
CA PHE A 40 5.37 8.96 -7.29
C PHE A 40 4.08 9.26 -6.53
N LEU A 41 3.46 8.22 -5.96
CA LEU A 41 2.18 8.36 -5.27
C LEU A 41 2.37 8.56 -3.78
N LYS A 42 1.36 9.20 -3.18
CA LYS A 42 1.37 9.61 -1.77
C LYS A 42 1.31 8.43 -0.81
N TYR A 43 0.54 7.40 -1.15
CA TYR A 43 0.44 6.16 -0.39
C TYR A 43 0.80 4.97 -1.28
N ARG A 44 1.33 3.93 -0.65
CA ARG A 44 1.72 2.67 -1.30
C ARG A 44 0.61 1.62 -1.29
N TYR A 45 -0.49 1.94 -0.61
CA TYR A 45 -1.63 1.07 -0.40
C TYR A 45 -2.90 1.75 -0.92
N ASN A 46 -3.95 0.95 -1.11
CA ASN A 46 -5.29 1.42 -1.42
C ASN A 46 -6.06 1.68 -0.13
N TYR A 47 -6.88 2.72 -0.14
CA TYR A 47 -7.77 3.04 0.96
C TYR A 47 -9.18 3.22 0.39
N GLU A 48 -10.12 2.47 0.97
CA GLU A 48 -11.54 2.59 0.69
C GLU A 48 -12.23 3.04 1.98
N PRO A 49 -13.03 4.12 1.93
CA PRO A 49 -13.74 4.59 3.10
C PRO A 49 -14.76 3.53 3.54
N PRO A 50 -14.84 3.18 4.83
CA PRO A 50 -15.91 2.32 5.32
C PRO A 50 -17.26 3.05 5.25
N ASP A 51 -18.34 2.32 4.97
CA ASP A 51 -19.70 2.89 4.94
C ASP A 51 -20.07 3.52 6.30
N ASP A 52 -19.58 2.94 7.40
CA ASP A 52 -19.81 3.39 8.78
C ASP A 52 -18.80 4.46 9.27
N LEU A 53 -18.15 5.20 8.35
CA LEU A 53 -17.10 6.16 8.70
C LEU A 53 -17.52 7.17 9.77
N GLU A 54 -18.71 7.78 9.62
CA GLU A 54 -19.19 8.79 10.58
C GLU A 54 -19.40 8.21 11.98
N SER A 55 -19.92 6.98 12.06
CA SER A 55 -20.12 6.26 13.31
C SER A 55 -18.78 5.96 14.00
N GLN A 56 -17.79 5.48 13.25
CA GLN A 56 -16.45 5.19 13.80
C GLN A 56 -15.73 6.45 14.29
N VAL A 57 -15.90 7.57 13.57
CA VAL A 57 -15.35 8.86 14.01
C VAL A 57 -16.08 9.36 15.26
N LYS A 58 -17.40 9.20 15.34
CA LYS A 58 -18.19 9.55 16.54
C LYS A 58 -17.73 8.75 17.76
N GLU A 59 -17.52 7.45 17.61
CA GLU A 59 -16.99 6.58 18.67
C GLU A 59 -15.59 7.02 19.11
N ALA A 60 -14.69 7.29 18.16
CA ALA A 60 -13.35 7.78 18.44
C ALA A 60 -13.38 9.13 19.18
N VAL A 61 -14.29 10.04 18.80
CA VAL A 61 -14.46 11.32 19.47
C VAL A 61 -15.02 11.13 20.88
N ASN A 62 -16.00 10.25 21.09
CA ASN A 62 -16.54 9.94 22.43
C ASN A 62 -15.47 9.39 23.39
N GLU A 63 -14.51 8.61 22.87
CA GLU A 63 -13.41 8.06 23.68
C GLU A 63 -12.40 9.14 24.11
N VAL A 64 -12.20 10.17 23.29
CA VAL A 64 -11.20 11.23 23.54
C VAL A 64 -11.84 12.47 24.20
N LEU A 65 -13.08 12.80 23.86
CA LEU A 65 -13.88 13.89 24.42
C LEU A 65 -15.07 13.33 25.22
N VAL A 66 -15.07 13.63 26.52
CA VAL A 66 -16.11 13.20 27.48
C VAL A 66 -17.47 13.89 27.27
N SER A 67 -17.55 14.97 26.48
CA SER A 67 -18.78 15.73 26.26
C SER A 67 -18.97 16.04 24.77
N VAL A 68 -19.78 15.24 24.10
CA VAL A 68 -20.11 15.43 22.68
C VAL A 68 -21.41 16.21 22.56
N SER A 69 -21.35 17.40 21.97
CA SER A 69 -22.51 18.13 21.47
C SER A 69 -23.11 17.41 20.26
N ASP A 70 -24.40 17.62 19.98
CA ASP A 70 -25.10 16.99 18.84
C ASP A 70 -24.37 17.17 17.50
N ASP A 71 -23.71 18.31 17.29
CA ASP A 71 -22.90 18.58 16.09
C ASP A 71 -21.42 18.25 16.30
N ILE A 72 -21.06 17.00 15.99
CA ILE A 72 -19.68 16.50 16.07
C ILE A 72 -18.78 17.22 15.05
N ARG A 73 -19.32 17.55 13.87
CA ARG A 73 -18.58 18.16 12.76
C ARG A 73 -17.99 19.53 13.11
N SER A 74 -18.66 20.31 13.96
CA SER A 74 -18.21 21.65 14.35
C SER A 74 -17.17 21.66 15.48
N ILE A 75 -16.77 20.50 16.00
CA ILE A 75 -15.77 20.42 17.07
C ILE A 75 -14.42 20.90 16.53
N ASP A 76 -13.89 21.96 17.13
CA ASP A 76 -12.61 22.56 16.79
C ASP A 76 -11.45 21.85 17.50
N LEU A 77 -10.55 21.26 16.70
CA LEU A 77 -9.37 20.51 17.14
C LEU A 77 -8.13 21.40 17.29
N THR A 78 -8.18 22.67 16.90
CA THR A 78 -7.01 23.57 16.94
C THR A 78 -6.64 24.01 18.35
N LYS A 79 -7.63 24.07 19.25
CA LYS A 79 -7.45 24.52 20.66
C LYS A 79 -6.58 23.57 21.47
N ASN A 80 -6.77 22.25 21.29
CA ASN A 80 -6.13 21.21 22.08
C ASN A 80 -5.29 20.27 21.23
N ARG A 81 -3.99 20.59 21.08
CA ARG A 81 -3.03 19.79 20.29
C ARG A 81 -2.91 18.34 20.75
N ARG A 82 -2.98 18.08 22.06
CA ARG A 82 -2.92 16.71 22.62
C ARG A 82 -4.12 15.87 22.23
N LEU A 83 -5.32 16.44 22.29
CA LEU A 83 -6.56 15.76 21.86
C LEU A 83 -6.54 15.49 20.36
N LYS A 84 -6.10 16.48 19.56
CA LYS A 84 -5.93 16.29 18.12
C LYS A 84 -4.99 15.12 17.81
N PHE A 85 -3.84 15.03 18.50
CA PHE A 85 -2.89 13.95 18.31
C PHE A 85 -3.51 12.58 18.67
N GLN A 86 -4.13 12.46 19.84
CA GLN A 86 -4.77 11.20 20.28
C GLN A 86 -5.87 10.74 19.32
N LEU A 87 -6.71 11.68 18.85
CA LEU A 87 -7.78 11.38 17.89
C LEU A 87 -7.21 10.88 16.56
N LEU A 88 -6.17 11.54 16.03
CA LEU A 88 -5.53 11.16 14.78
C LEU A 88 -4.82 9.80 14.86
N ASP A 89 -4.18 9.50 15.99
CA ASP A 89 -3.51 8.22 16.22
C ASP A 89 -4.52 7.07 16.31
N LEU A 90 -5.62 7.30 17.03
CA LEU A 90 -6.73 6.35 17.16
C LEU A 90 -7.40 6.10 15.79
N LEU A 91 -7.74 7.15 15.04
CA LEU A 91 -8.33 6.99 13.70
C LEU A 91 -7.34 6.36 12.72
N GLY A 92 -6.06 6.73 12.80
CA GLY A 92 -5.01 6.16 11.96
C GLY A 92 -4.81 4.67 12.16
N THR A 93 -4.91 4.19 13.40
CA THR A 93 -4.83 2.76 13.72
C THR A 93 -6.11 2.01 13.35
N ARG A 94 -7.30 2.57 13.60
CA ARG A 94 -8.60 1.96 13.23
C ARG A 94 -8.78 1.82 11.72
N LEU A 95 -8.62 2.92 11.00
CA LEU A 95 -8.84 2.99 9.55
C LEU A 95 -7.62 2.54 8.74
N ARG A 96 -6.50 2.24 9.42
CA ARG A 96 -5.19 1.94 8.82
C ARG A 96 -4.74 3.01 7.81
N HIS A 97 -5.21 4.24 7.99
CA HIS A 97 -4.94 5.36 7.11
C HIS A 97 -4.50 6.58 7.91
N VAL A 98 -3.26 7.02 7.70
CA VAL A 98 -2.65 8.08 8.49
C VAL A 98 -2.66 9.39 7.72
N VAL A 99 -3.06 10.46 8.41
CA VAL A 99 -3.00 11.83 7.89
C VAL A 99 -1.54 12.23 7.70
N PRO A 100 -1.15 12.71 6.51
CA PRO A 100 0.21 13.11 6.22
C PRO A 100 0.50 14.49 6.81
N ASN A 101 1.78 14.77 7.06
CA ASN A 101 2.21 16.06 7.60
C ASN A 101 1.79 17.25 6.72
N SER A 102 1.71 17.06 5.40
CA SER A 102 1.29 18.09 4.44
C SER A 102 -0.16 18.54 4.63
N GLU A 103 -1.06 17.68 5.11
CA GLU A 103 -2.49 17.98 5.27
C GLU A 103 -2.89 18.16 6.74
N LEU A 104 -1.97 17.92 7.67
CA LEU A 104 -2.23 18.05 9.10
C LEU A 104 -2.72 19.45 9.51
N HIS A 105 -2.28 20.50 8.80
CA HIS A 105 -2.72 21.88 9.03
C HIS A 105 -4.16 22.15 8.54
N GLN A 106 -4.68 21.33 7.64
CA GLN A 106 -6.04 21.42 7.11
C GLN A 106 -7.05 20.77 8.04
N MET A 107 -6.62 19.82 8.88
CA MET A 107 -7.46 19.16 9.89
C MET A 107 -7.74 20.10 11.08
N LYS A 108 -8.66 21.05 10.92
CA LYS A 108 -9.03 22.01 11.97
C LYS A 108 -10.23 21.54 12.76
N THR A 109 -11.20 20.95 12.07
CA THR A 109 -12.45 20.45 12.64
C THR A 109 -12.56 18.94 12.49
N VAL A 110 -13.48 18.32 13.23
CA VAL A 110 -13.81 16.91 12.99
C VAL A 110 -14.51 16.72 11.64
N GLY A 111 -15.23 17.73 11.14
CA GLY A 111 -15.75 17.74 9.76
C GLY A 111 -14.64 17.54 8.73
N ASP A 112 -13.53 18.27 8.86
CA ASP A 112 -12.38 18.13 7.96
C ASP A 112 -11.78 16.70 7.98
N LEU A 113 -11.81 16.04 9.15
CA LEU A 113 -11.37 14.66 9.28
C LEU A 113 -12.30 13.70 8.55
N ILE A 114 -13.63 13.85 8.72
CA ILE A 114 -14.61 13.02 8.02
C ILE A 114 -14.45 13.21 6.52
N ASP A 115 -14.29 14.44 6.05
CA ASP A 115 -14.08 14.75 4.63
C ASP A 115 -12.75 14.19 4.11
N PHE A 116 -11.70 14.12 4.94
CA PHE A 116 -10.44 13.48 4.58
C PHE A 116 -10.58 11.97 4.45
N TYR A 117 -11.13 11.32 5.48
CA TYR A 117 -11.32 9.87 5.50
C TYR A 117 -12.43 9.39 4.57
N GLY A 118 -13.33 10.26 4.12
CA GLY A 118 -14.33 9.93 3.10
C GLY A 118 -13.76 9.85 1.69
N ARG A 119 -12.52 10.30 1.46
CA ARG A 119 -11.89 10.28 0.13
C ARG A 119 -11.21 8.94 -0.13
N PRO A 120 -11.66 8.14 -1.11
CA PRO A 120 -10.94 6.93 -1.49
C PRO A 120 -9.59 7.27 -2.12
N PHE A 121 -8.62 6.38 -1.95
CA PHE A 121 -7.30 6.51 -2.53
C PHE A 121 -6.86 5.20 -3.19
N GLN A 122 -6.28 5.30 -4.39
CA GLN A 122 -5.71 4.17 -5.11
C GLN A 122 -4.22 4.39 -5.38
N ASN A 123 -3.43 3.34 -5.18
CA ASN A 123 -1.98 3.27 -5.44
C ASN A 123 -1.66 3.02 -6.92
N LEU A 124 -2.63 3.22 -7.81
CA LEU A 124 -2.48 3.08 -9.25
C LEU A 124 -2.16 4.42 -9.89
N THR A 125 -1.12 4.42 -10.73
CA THR A 125 -0.86 5.58 -11.58
C THR A 125 -1.93 5.66 -12.67
N LYS A 126 -2.20 6.86 -13.16
CA LYS A 126 -3.14 7.06 -14.26
C LYS A 126 -2.77 6.24 -15.50
N TYR A 127 -1.48 6.07 -15.78
CA TYR A 127 -1.01 5.21 -16.87
C TYR A 127 -1.38 3.74 -16.65
N ALA A 128 -1.09 3.19 -15.48
CA ALA A 128 -1.43 1.80 -15.15
C ALA A 128 -2.94 1.58 -15.15
N GLN A 129 -3.72 2.54 -14.65
CA GLN A 129 -5.18 2.52 -14.74
C GLN A 129 -5.65 2.43 -16.19
N MET A 130 -5.20 3.34 -17.07
CA MET A 130 -5.59 3.31 -18.49
C MET A 130 -5.11 2.05 -19.23
N ALA A 131 -3.98 1.46 -18.83
CA ALA A 131 -3.47 0.24 -19.44
C ALA A 131 -4.30 -0.99 -19.05
N ARG A 132 -4.84 -1.01 -17.81
CA ARG A 132 -5.67 -2.09 -17.27
C ARG A 132 -7.15 -1.91 -17.56
N ASP A 133 -7.60 -0.68 -17.72
CA ASP A 133 -8.95 -0.36 -18.13
C ASP A 133 -9.24 -1.11 -19.43
N ASN A 134 -10.34 -1.87 -19.41
CA ASN A 134 -10.75 -2.63 -20.57
C ASN A 134 -10.91 -1.68 -21.77
N LYS A 135 -10.59 -2.18 -22.97
CA LYS A 135 -10.64 -1.52 -24.29
C LYS A 135 -11.98 -0.84 -24.67
N GLN A 136 -12.92 -0.77 -23.73
CA GLN A 136 -14.22 -0.13 -23.84
C GLN A 136 -14.15 1.38 -23.65
N THR A 137 -13.27 1.87 -22.77
CA THR A 137 -13.02 3.31 -22.59
C THR A 137 -11.96 3.83 -23.56
N LEU A 138 -11.03 2.98 -23.98
CA LEU A 138 -9.97 3.35 -24.93
C LEU A 138 -10.45 3.28 -26.39
N PRO A 139 -10.04 4.22 -27.25
CA PRO A 139 -10.23 4.11 -28.69
C PRO A 139 -9.60 2.83 -29.25
N LYS A 140 -10.23 2.22 -30.27
CA LYS A 140 -9.77 0.95 -30.87
C LYS A 140 -8.35 1.01 -31.44
N ASN A 141 -7.89 2.19 -31.83
CA ASN A 141 -6.56 2.46 -32.40
C ASN A 141 -5.50 2.83 -31.34
N LEU A 142 -5.85 2.85 -30.05
CA LEU A 142 -4.93 3.14 -28.96
C LEU A 142 -4.60 1.86 -28.19
N HIS A 143 -3.32 1.52 -28.16
CA HIS A 143 -2.80 0.38 -27.39
C HIS A 143 -1.79 0.88 -26.37
N ILE A 144 -2.10 0.71 -25.08
CA ILE A 144 -1.22 1.06 -23.97
C ILE A 144 -0.62 -0.22 -23.42
N MET A 145 0.71 -0.28 -23.31
CA MET A 145 1.43 -1.44 -22.79
C MET A 145 1.92 -1.17 -21.37
N GLU A 146 1.30 -1.81 -20.37
CA GLU A 146 1.71 -1.62 -18.97
C GLU A 146 3.18 -2.00 -18.72
N HIS A 147 3.62 -3.08 -19.37
CA HIS A 147 4.99 -3.58 -19.32
C HIS A 147 5.64 -3.42 -20.70
N PRO A 148 6.18 -2.24 -21.03
CA PRO A 148 6.84 -2.05 -22.32
C PRO A 148 8.11 -2.92 -22.38
N PHE A 149 8.32 -3.57 -23.51
CA PHE A 149 9.57 -4.24 -23.81
C PHE A 149 10.68 -3.19 -23.90
N ARG A 150 11.75 -3.35 -23.12
CA ARG A 150 12.89 -2.43 -23.10
C ARG A 150 14.08 -3.14 -23.72
N PHE A 151 14.75 -2.47 -24.65
CA PHE A 151 15.98 -2.97 -25.22
C PHE A 151 17.04 -3.12 -24.12
N HIS A 152 17.62 -4.31 -24.05
CA HIS A 152 18.80 -4.58 -23.25
C HIS A 152 20.00 -4.74 -24.21
N PRO A 153 21.14 -4.10 -23.93
CA PRO A 153 22.30 -4.12 -24.84
C PRO A 153 22.87 -5.53 -25.06
N GLU A 154 22.64 -6.44 -24.10
CA GLU A 154 23.09 -7.84 -24.13
C GLU A 154 22.03 -8.80 -24.69
N ASP A 155 20.86 -8.29 -25.09
CA ASP A 155 19.83 -9.12 -25.72
C ASP A 155 20.27 -9.44 -27.14
N THR A 156 20.52 -10.72 -27.43
CA THR A 156 20.93 -11.19 -28.77
C THR A 156 19.80 -11.89 -29.51
N GLU A 157 18.67 -12.15 -28.84
CA GLU A 157 17.53 -12.90 -29.40
C GLU A 157 16.48 -11.98 -30.02
N SER A 158 16.34 -10.75 -29.51
CA SER A 158 15.39 -9.77 -30.04
C SER A 158 15.87 -9.12 -31.33
N TYR A 159 14.92 -8.76 -32.21
CA TYR A 159 15.21 -8.06 -33.46
C TYR A 159 15.65 -6.61 -33.20
N HIS A 160 16.84 -6.22 -33.70
CA HIS A 160 17.48 -4.92 -33.44
C HIS A 160 17.44 -3.94 -34.62
N GLY A 161 16.73 -4.26 -35.70
CA GLY A 161 16.73 -3.46 -36.93
C GLY A 161 17.72 -3.98 -37.95
#